data_AF-A0A117M2Y7-F1
#
_entry.id   AF-A0A117M2Y7-F1
#
_cell.length_a   1.000
_cell.length_b   1.000
_cell.length_c   1.000
_cell.angle_alpha   90.00
_cell.angle_beta   90.00
_cell.angle_gamma   90.00
#
_symmetry.space_group_name_H-M   'P 1'
#
loop_
_entity.id
_entity.type
_entity.pdbx_description
1 polymer ?
#
loop_
_entity_poly.entity_id
_entity_poly.type
_entity_poly.pdbx_seq_one_letter_code
_entity_poly.pdbx_strand_id
1 'polypeptide(L)'
;MKKSFSKSVALYEAAQKVIAGGVNSPVRAFKSVGLYPVFINKGNGATIYDADDNEYIDYVGSWGPLILGHRHPRVIEALVQCLEETGTSFGAPTEIETTLAAMIVDAVPSIETVRLVNSGTEAAMSALRLARGYTDRNKIIKFEGCYHGHADFLLIKAGSGALTMGIPSSPGVPAETAANTITASYNDLAGVTEMFEREGENIAAVIVEPVAGNMGVIPPAPGFLQGLRVLTQRYGSLLIFDEVMTGFRVAYGGAQKLYGVTPDLTCLGKVIGGGLPVGAYGGKQEIMSRVAPDGPVYQAGTLSGNPLAVTAGIATLKVLKQPGTYEELEQKSSTLEQGLKQAAQEAGAAVSFNRAGSMLGTFFTTAKVQDYKSACTPNTERFAAFFKSMLEQCIYLAP
;
A
#
# COMPACT_ATOMS: atom_id res chain seq x y z
N MET A 1 -15.01 -21.32 25.00
CA MET A 1 -13.95 -22.36 25.05
C MET A 1 -12.61 -21.66 25.02
N LYS A 2 -11.59 -22.18 25.72
CA LYS A 2 -10.23 -21.61 25.67
C LYS A 2 -9.63 -21.87 24.29
N LYS A 3 -9.14 -20.83 23.60
CA LYS A 3 -8.49 -20.98 22.29
C LYS A 3 -7.22 -21.83 22.42
N SER A 4 -6.97 -22.65 21.40
CA SER A 4 -5.71 -23.37 21.22
C SER A 4 -4.91 -22.70 20.11
N PHE A 5 -3.59 -22.67 20.25
CA PHE A 5 -2.66 -22.19 19.20
C PHE A 5 -1.55 -23.22 18.94
N SER A 6 -1.72 -24.46 19.42
CA SER A 6 -0.67 -25.48 19.42
C SER A 6 -0.26 -25.90 18.01
N LYS A 7 -1.21 -26.00 17.07
CA LYS A 7 -0.89 -26.30 15.67
C LYS A 7 -0.14 -25.13 15.02
N SER A 8 -0.59 -23.90 15.25
CA SER A 8 0.11 -22.70 14.73
C SER A 8 1.55 -22.60 15.24
N VAL A 9 1.79 -22.89 16.53
CA VAL A 9 3.15 -22.93 17.11
C VAL A 9 3.99 -24.01 16.44
N ALA A 10 3.48 -25.25 16.31
CA ALA A 10 4.21 -26.34 15.67
C ALA A 10 4.54 -26.05 14.18
N LEU A 11 3.60 -25.43 13.46
CA LEU A 11 3.80 -25.00 12.07
C LEU A 11 4.88 -23.91 11.97
N TYR A 12 4.90 -22.95 12.89
CA TYR A 12 5.92 -21.91 12.92
C TYR A 12 7.31 -22.49 13.21
N GLU A 13 7.43 -23.39 14.18
CA GLU A 13 8.70 -24.08 14.49
C GLU A 13 9.21 -24.91 13.30
N ALA A 14 8.31 -25.57 12.58
CA ALA A 14 8.66 -26.27 11.34
C ALA A 14 9.12 -25.28 10.26
N ALA A 15 8.39 -24.16 10.07
CA ALA A 15 8.71 -23.14 9.08
C ALA A 15 10.07 -22.48 9.34
N GLN A 16 10.44 -22.24 10.62
CA GLN A 16 11.72 -21.65 10.99
C GLN A 16 12.94 -22.48 10.54
N LYS A 17 12.77 -23.79 10.27
CA LYS A 17 13.83 -24.66 9.77
C LYS A 17 14.13 -24.46 8.28
N VAL A 18 13.16 -23.95 7.51
CA VAL A 18 13.22 -23.93 6.04
C VAL A 18 12.92 -22.57 5.40
N ILE A 19 12.39 -21.61 6.17
CA ILE A 19 12.09 -20.25 5.72
C ILE A 19 12.78 -19.27 6.68
N ALA A 20 13.47 -18.25 6.14
CA ALA A 20 14.15 -17.24 6.95
C ALA A 20 13.16 -16.55 7.92
N GLY A 21 13.39 -16.70 9.23
CA GLY A 21 12.48 -16.19 10.25
C GLY A 21 11.10 -16.87 10.28
N GLY A 22 10.94 -18.01 9.61
CA GLY A 22 9.69 -18.78 9.51
C GLY A 22 8.62 -18.16 8.62
N VAL A 23 8.92 -17.08 7.87
CA VAL A 23 7.91 -16.33 7.08
C VAL A 23 8.45 -15.78 5.77
N ASN A 24 7.57 -15.66 4.76
CA ASN A 24 7.88 -15.05 3.46
C ASN A 24 7.67 -13.52 3.43
N SER A 25 7.25 -12.92 4.53
CA SER A 25 7.15 -11.46 4.70
C SER A 25 7.37 -11.10 6.18
N PRO A 26 8.30 -10.19 6.52
CA PRO A 26 8.77 -10.00 7.89
C PRO A 26 7.66 -9.72 8.92
N VAL A 27 6.66 -8.92 8.58
CA VAL A 27 5.56 -8.55 9.48
C VAL A 27 4.74 -9.76 9.95
N ARG A 28 4.69 -10.83 9.14
CA ARG A 28 3.96 -12.07 9.47
C ARG A 28 4.60 -12.85 10.61
N ALA A 29 5.82 -12.52 11.04
CA ALA A 29 6.49 -13.19 12.16
C ALA A 29 6.02 -12.70 13.54
N PHE A 30 5.13 -11.71 13.61
CA PHE A 30 4.55 -11.17 14.85
C PHE A 30 5.60 -10.62 15.85
N LYS A 31 6.80 -10.28 15.35
CA LYS A 31 7.88 -9.74 16.19
C LYS A 31 7.48 -8.43 16.87
N SER A 32 6.71 -7.57 16.19
CA SER A 32 6.26 -6.27 16.71
C SER A 32 5.29 -6.38 17.89
N VAL A 33 4.52 -7.48 17.96
CA VAL A 33 3.54 -7.74 19.04
C VAL A 33 4.04 -8.79 20.05
N GLY A 34 5.22 -9.38 19.83
CA GLY A 34 5.83 -10.32 20.77
C GLY A 34 5.08 -11.63 20.95
N LEU A 35 4.39 -12.10 19.90
CA LEU A 35 3.57 -13.32 19.91
C LEU A 35 4.04 -14.32 18.85
N TYR A 36 3.58 -15.56 18.96
CA TYR A 36 3.69 -16.53 17.86
C TYR A 36 2.67 -16.18 16.78
N PRO A 37 3.04 -16.27 15.49
CA PRO A 37 2.10 -16.01 14.42
C PRO A 37 1.04 -17.10 14.32
N VAL A 38 -0.19 -16.68 14.03
CA VAL A 38 -1.29 -17.61 13.72
C VAL A 38 -1.18 -18.07 12.27
N PHE A 39 -1.28 -19.37 12.04
CA PHE A 39 -1.26 -19.93 10.69
C PHE A 39 -2.68 -19.99 10.15
N ILE A 40 -2.98 -19.21 9.11
CA ILE A 40 -4.32 -19.15 8.52
C ILE A 40 -4.54 -20.30 7.53
N ASN A 41 -5.65 -21.02 7.67
CA ASN A 41 -6.03 -22.14 6.82
C ASN A 41 -7.07 -21.74 5.75
N LYS A 42 -8.08 -20.95 6.12
CA LYS A 42 -9.13 -20.50 5.18
C LYS A 42 -9.74 -19.16 5.60
N GLY A 43 -10.44 -18.50 4.68
CA GLY A 43 -11.22 -17.30 4.96
C GLY A 43 -12.51 -17.25 4.15
N ASN A 44 -13.54 -16.58 4.66
CA ASN A 44 -14.84 -16.42 4.00
C ASN A 44 -15.50 -15.10 4.43
N GLY A 45 -15.84 -14.22 3.49
CA GLY A 45 -16.40 -12.91 3.81
C GLY A 45 -15.45 -12.10 4.69
N ALA A 46 -15.93 -11.64 5.84
CA ALA A 46 -15.14 -10.87 6.79
C ALA A 46 -14.33 -11.73 7.78
N THR A 47 -14.35 -13.06 7.67
CA THR A 47 -13.73 -13.95 8.66
C THR A 47 -12.60 -14.80 8.11
N ILE A 48 -11.65 -15.12 8.98
CA ILE A 48 -10.56 -16.08 8.74
C ILE A 48 -10.54 -17.14 9.82
N TYR A 49 -10.01 -18.31 9.47
CA TYR A 49 -9.86 -19.46 10.34
C TYR A 49 -8.40 -19.88 10.37
N ASP A 50 -7.83 -20.01 11.57
CA ASP A 50 -6.47 -20.52 11.73
C ASP A 50 -6.40 -22.06 11.68
N ALA A 51 -5.18 -22.60 11.75
CA ALA A 51 -4.92 -24.04 11.72
C ALA A 51 -5.51 -24.79 12.92
N ASP A 52 -5.77 -24.07 14.02
CA ASP A 52 -6.40 -24.55 15.25
C ASP A 52 -7.93 -24.40 15.22
N ASP A 53 -8.51 -24.04 14.06
CA ASP A 53 -9.95 -23.85 13.82
C ASP A 53 -10.57 -22.68 14.61
N ASN A 54 -9.75 -21.75 15.14
CA ASN A 54 -10.27 -20.53 15.73
C ASN A 54 -10.74 -19.59 14.60
N GLU A 55 -11.93 -19.01 14.77
CA GLU A 55 -12.49 -18.00 13.88
C GLU A 55 -12.13 -16.58 14.32
N TYR A 56 -11.87 -15.69 13.38
CA TYR A 56 -11.59 -14.27 13.62
C TYR A 56 -12.31 -13.37 12.62
N ILE A 57 -12.82 -12.22 13.07
CA ILE A 57 -13.11 -11.08 12.20
C ILE A 57 -11.77 -10.50 11.71
N ASP A 58 -11.59 -10.38 10.41
CA ASP A 58 -10.33 -9.96 9.80
C ASP A 58 -10.34 -8.47 9.39
N TYR A 59 -9.52 -7.68 10.07
CA TYR A 59 -9.24 -6.28 9.72
C TYR A 59 -7.92 -6.09 8.94
N VAL A 60 -7.16 -7.17 8.70
CA VAL A 60 -5.98 -7.14 7.84
C VAL A 60 -6.39 -7.24 6.37
N GLY A 61 -7.33 -8.12 6.03
CA GLY A 61 -7.85 -8.24 4.65
C GLY A 61 -6.75 -8.50 3.62
N SER A 62 -5.79 -9.36 3.97
CA SER A 62 -4.54 -9.60 3.21
C SER A 62 -3.70 -8.32 2.96
N TRP A 63 -3.72 -7.39 3.91
CA TRP A 63 -3.09 -6.07 3.84
C TRP A 63 -3.75 -5.10 2.86
N GLY A 64 -5.02 -5.33 2.50
CA GLY A 64 -5.82 -4.43 1.67
C GLY A 64 -6.54 -5.02 0.43
N PRO A 65 -6.03 -6.04 -0.30
CA PRO A 65 -6.63 -6.55 -1.53
C PRO A 65 -8.08 -7.03 -1.38
N LEU A 66 -8.41 -7.60 -0.22
CA LEU A 66 -9.68 -8.29 0.02
C LEU A 66 -10.77 -7.31 0.50
N ILE A 67 -10.95 -6.22 -0.25
CA ILE A 67 -11.95 -5.19 0.03
C ILE A 67 -13.40 -5.73 -0.05
N LEU A 68 -13.63 -6.76 -0.85
CA LEU A 68 -14.91 -7.48 -0.94
C LEU A 68 -15.03 -8.63 0.09
N GLY A 69 -14.06 -8.76 0.98
CA GLY A 69 -13.88 -9.92 1.84
C GLY A 69 -13.24 -11.11 1.13
N HIS A 70 -12.98 -12.16 1.91
CA HIS A 70 -12.40 -13.43 1.46
C HIS A 70 -13.42 -14.21 0.62
N ARG A 71 -12.94 -14.87 -0.45
CA ARG A 71 -13.74 -15.78 -1.29
C ARG A 71 -15.07 -15.18 -1.77
N HIS A 72 -15.07 -13.89 -2.15
CA HIS A 72 -16.28 -13.26 -2.69
C HIS A 72 -16.83 -14.08 -3.89
N PRO A 73 -18.12 -14.48 -3.90
CA PRO A 73 -18.65 -15.46 -4.86
C PRO A 73 -18.36 -15.11 -6.32
N ARG A 74 -18.58 -13.85 -6.72
CA ARG A 74 -18.33 -13.39 -8.10
C ARG A 74 -16.86 -13.47 -8.51
N VAL A 75 -15.93 -13.32 -7.57
CA VAL A 75 -14.48 -13.40 -7.85
C VAL A 75 -14.07 -14.86 -7.98
N ILE A 76 -14.56 -15.72 -7.10
CA ILE A 76 -14.28 -17.17 -7.13
C ILE A 76 -14.87 -17.81 -8.39
N GLU A 77 -16.11 -17.49 -8.75
CA GLU A 77 -16.74 -17.98 -9.98
C GLU A 77 -15.91 -17.62 -11.22
N ALA A 78 -15.51 -16.35 -11.35
CA ALA A 78 -14.68 -15.91 -12.47
C ALA A 78 -13.31 -16.61 -12.50
N LEU A 79 -12.69 -16.84 -11.34
CA LEU A 79 -11.42 -17.56 -11.24
C LEU A 79 -11.55 -19.04 -11.64
N VAL A 80 -12.62 -19.72 -11.22
CA VAL A 80 -12.89 -21.11 -11.60
C VAL A 80 -13.08 -21.20 -13.11
N GLN A 81 -13.90 -20.33 -13.69
CA GLN A 81 -14.10 -20.29 -15.14
C GLN A 81 -12.78 -20.03 -15.89
N CYS A 82 -11.96 -19.08 -15.43
CA CYS A 82 -10.63 -18.83 -16.02
C CYS A 82 -9.75 -20.08 -15.99
N LEU A 83 -9.76 -20.85 -14.90
CA LEU A 83 -8.97 -22.07 -14.78
C LEU A 83 -9.46 -23.19 -15.70
N GLU A 84 -10.77 -23.32 -15.88
CA GLU A 84 -11.39 -24.36 -16.70
C GLU A 84 -11.28 -24.07 -18.20
N GLU A 85 -11.44 -22.81 -18.60
CA GLU A 85 -11.60 -22.43 -20.01
C GLU A 85 -10.38 -21.74 -20.62
N THR A 86 -9.55 -21.08 -19.81
CA THR A 86 -8.43 -20.26 -20.30
C THR A 86 -7.07 -20.84 -19.91
N GLY A 87 -6.83 -21.07 -18.61
CA GLY A 87 -5.51 -21.36 -18.07
C GLY A 87 -4.87 -20.13 -17.41
N THR A 88 -3.65 -20.29 -16.88
CA THR A 88 -3.09 -19.33 -15.91
C THR A 88 -2.08 -18.34 -16.48
N SER A 89 -1.40 -18.66 -17.59
CA SER A 89 -0.38 -17.80 -18.21
C SER A 89 -0.01 -18.29 -19.60
N PHE A 90 0.36 -17.37 -20.50
CA PHE A 90 0.69 -17.68 -21.90
C PHE A 90 1.99 -17.04 -22.40
N GLY A 91 2.53 -16.02 -21.72
CA GLY A 91 3.66 -15.24 -22.24
C GLY A 91 3.35 -14.45 -23.52
N ALA A 92 2.06 -14.25 -23.82
CA ALA A 92 1.55 -13.51 -24.97
C ALA A 92 0.32 -12.68 -24.55
N PRO A 93 -0.01 -11.60 -25.27
CA PRO A 93 -1.14 -10.73 -24.92
C PRO A 93 -2.50 -11.45 -24.96
N THR A 94 -3.41 -11.02 -24.09
CA THR A 94 -4.79 -11.47 -23.97
C THR A 94 -5.78 -10.29 -23.95
N GLU A 95 -7.01 -10.53 -24.40
CA GLU A 95 -8.06 -9.49 -24.45
C GLU A 95 -8.40 -8.91 -23.06
N ILE A 96 -8.38 -9.78 -22.04
CA ILE A 96 -8.73 -9.39 -20.67
C ILE A 96 -7.71 -8.42 -20.05
N GLU A 97 -6.45 -8.43 -20.49
CA GLU A 97 -5.47 -7.42 -20.07
C GLU A 97 -5.92 -6.01 -20.50
N THR A 98 -6.40 -5.87 -21.73
CA THR A 98 -6.93 -4.61 -22.26
C THR A 98 -8.19 -4.19 -21.49
N THR A 99 -9.04 -5.16 -21.14
CA THR A 99 -10.24 -4.89 -20.33
C THR A 99 -9.89 -4.32 -18.96
N LEU A 100 -8.96 -4.95 -18.23
CA LEU A 100 -8.56 -4.44 -16.91
C LEU A 100 -7.87 -3.08 -17.03
N ALA A 101 -6.99 -2.89 -18.02
CA ALA A 101 -6.34 -1.61 -18.27
C ALA A 101 -7.36 -0.49 -18.52
N ALA A 102 -8.36 -0.73 -19.37
CA ALA A 102 -9.43 0.23 -19.64
C ALA A 102 -10.26 0.55 -18.39
N MET A 103 -10.55 -0.45 -17.55
CA MET A 103 -11.26 -0.22 -16.28
C MET A 103 -10.45 0.64 -15.30
N ILE A 104 -9.12 0.49 -15.27
CA ILE A 104 -8.25 1.33 -14.44
C ILE A 104 -8.21 2.77 -14.96
N VAL A 105 -8.05 2.94 -16.28
CA VAL A 105 -8.07 4.26 -16.95
C VAL A 105 -9.40 5.00 -16.69
N ASP A 106 -10.54 4.31 -16.81
CA ASP A 106 -11.87 4.88 -16.54
C ASP A 106 -12.04 5.29 -15.06
N ALA A 107 -11.43 4.55 -14.13
CA ALA A 107 -11.62 4.77 -12.70
C ALA A 107 -10.69 5.84 -12.11
N VAL A 108 -9.43 5.90 -12.55
CA VAL A 108 -8.36 6.66 -11.89
C VAL A 108 -8.00 7.91 -12.71
N PRO A 109 -8.36 9.13 -12.26
CA PRO A 109 -8.32 10.34 -13.09
C PRO A 109 -6.98 10.70 -13.73
N SER A 110 -5.84 10.35 -13.11
CA SER A 110 -4.52 10.67 -13.66
C SER A 110 -4.04 9.72 -14.75
N ILE A 111 -4.67 8.55 -14.90
CA ILE A 111 -4.14 7.44 -15.69
C ILE A 111 -4.77 7.46 -17.08
N GLU A 112 -4.01 7.90 -18.07
CA GLU A 112 -4.38 7.83 -19.49
C GLU A 112 -3.84 6.54 -20.13
N THR A 113 -2.68 6.08 -19.69
CA THR A 113 -2.05 4.81 -20.10
C THR A 113 -1.49 4.08 -18.88
N VAL A 114 -1.60 2.76 -18.86
CA VAL A 114 -1.20 1.91 -17.72
C VAL A 114 -0.40 0.69 -18.15
N ARG A 115 0.51 0.25 -17.30
CA ARG A 115 1.27 -1.00 -17.44
C ARG A 115 1.03 -1.89 -16.22
N LEU A 116 0.65 -3.14 -16.46
CA LEU A 116 0.52 -4.17 -15.42
C LEU A 116 1.89 -4.76 -15.07
N VAL A 117 2.08 -5.02 -13.78
CA VAL A 117 3.25 -5.66 -13.16
C VAL A 117 2.79 -6.62 -12.07
N ASN A 118 3.70 -7.27 -11.34
CA ASN A 118 3.36 -8.35 -10.41
C ASN A 118 3.26 -7.89 -8.95
N SER A 119 3.72 -6.67 -8.64
CA SER A 119 3.67 -6.13 -7.28
C SER A 119 3.69 -4.61 -7.24
N GLY A 120 3.33 -4.04 -6.08
CA GLY A 120 3.51 -2.61 -5.81
C GLY A 120 4.98 -2.17 -5.85
N THR A 121 5.92 -3.03 -5.44
CA THR A 121 7.36 -2.77 -5.57
C THR A 121 7.77 -2.58 -7.02
N GLU A 122 7.32 -3.48 -7.92
CA GLU A 122 7.59 -3.37 -9.36
C GLU A 122 6.97 -2.11 -9.94
N ALA A 123 5.79 -1.70 -9.46
CA ALA A 123 5.13 -0.48 -9.91
C ALA A 123 5.93 0.77 -9.51
N ALA A 124 6.27 0.92 -8.23
CA ALA A 124 7.02 2.06 -7.72
C ALA A 124 8.42 2.18 -8.34
N MET A 125 9.14 1.06 -8.45
CA MET A 125 10.48 1.10 -9.05
C MET A 125 10.43 1.45 -10.55
N SER A 126 9.38 1.04 -11.26
CA SER A 126 9.19 1.35 -12.68
C SER A 126 8.77 2.80 -12.88
N ALA A 127 7.84 3.31 -12.06
CA ALA A 127 7.42 4.71 -12.09
C ALA A 127 8.58 5.67 -11.81
N LEU A 128 9.46 5.35 -10.84
CA LEU A 128 10.63 6.16 -10.53
C LEU A 128 11.71 6.08 -11.62
N ARG A 129 11.92 4.92 -12.23
CA ARG A 129 12.80 4.80 -13.41
C ARG A 129 12.25 5.62 -14.58
N LEU A 130 10.95 5.57 -14.81
CA LEU A 130 10.27 6.34 -15.84
C LEU A 130 10.40 7.84 -15.60
N ALA A 131 10.21 8.29 -14.36
CA ALA A 131 10.36 9.70 -14.02
C ALA A 131 11.78 10.22 -14.28
N ARG A 132 12.80 9.43 -13.91
CA ARG A 132 14.21 9.76 -14.23
C ARG A 132 14.43 9.81 -15.74
N GLY A 133 13.96 8.81 -16.50
CA GLY A 133 14.13 8.75 -17.95
C GLY A 133 13.29 9.77 -18.75
N TYR A 134 12.22 10.31 -18.16
CA TYR A 134 11.41 11.38 -18.74
C TYR A 134 12.01 12.76 -18.48
N THR A 135 12.51 12.99 -17.26
CA THR A 135 13.04 14.30 -16.83
C THR A 135 14.55 14.48 -17.07
N ASP A 136 15.28 13.40 -17.34
CA ASP A 136 16.75 13.34 -17.38
C ASP A 136 17.41 13.82 -16.07
N ARG A 137 16.75 13.54 -14.94
CA ARG A 137 17.18 13.93 -13.59
C ARG A 137 17.40 12.71 -12.71
N ASN A 138 18.24 12.84 -11.70
CA ASN A 138 18.68 11.72 -10.87
C ASN A 138 17.94 11.60 -9.54
N LYS A 139 17.66 12.73 -8.88
CA LYS A 139 17.20 12.71 -7.49
C LYS A 139 15.70 12.43 -7.40
N ILE A 140 15.31 11.75 -6.34
CA ILE A 140 13.90 11.55 -5.98
C ILE A 140 13.68 12.04 -4.55
N ILE A 141 12.48 12.53 -4.24
CA ILE A 141 12.03 12.77 -2.87
C ILE A 141 11.05 11.67 -2.49
N LYS A 142 11.26 11.05 -1.34
CA LYS A 142 10.29 10.22 -0.64
C LYS A 142 10.06 10.75 0.77
N PHE A 143 9.05 10.24 1.46
CA PHE A 143 8.73 10.66 2.83
C PHE A 143 9.15 9.61 3.86
N GLU A 144 9.60 10.04 5.03
CA GLU A 144 9.86 9.17 6.17
C GLU A 144 8.57 8.47 6.61
N GLY A 145 8.66 7.21 7.01
CA GLY A 145 7.50 6.37 7.35
C GLY A 145 6.69 5.83 6.16
N CYS A 146 6.80 6.44 4.97
CA CYS A 146 6.22 5.89 3.75
C CYS A 146 7.05 4.72 3.20
N TYR A 147 6.36 3.70 2.69
CA TYR A 147 6.97 2.50 2.10
C TYR A 147 6.43 2.24 0.69
N HIS A 148 7.34 2.18 -0.28
CA HIS A 148 7.06 2.06 -1.70
C HIS A 148 7.64 0.76 -2.30
N GLY A 149 7.80 -0.27 -1.47
CA GLY A 149 8.54 -1.49 -1.84
C GLY A 149 10.01 -1.43 -1.45
N HIS A 150 10.76 -2.45 -1.85
CA HIS A 150 12.12 -2.72 -1.36
C HIS A 150 13.21 -2.57 -2.46
N ALA A 151 12.98 -1.76 -3.48
CA ALA A 151 14.06 -1.40 -4.40
C ALA A 151 15.14 -0.62 -3.64
N ASP A 152 16.42 -0.83 -3.98
CA ASP A 152 17.56 -0.30 -3.20
C ASP A 152 17.46 1.20 -2.92
N PHE A 153 17.08 2.01 -3.92
CA PHE A 153 16.93 3.46 -3.80
C PHE A 153 15.69 3.90 -2.99
N LEU A 154 14.86 2.97 -2.52
CA LEU A 154 13.77 3.24 -1.59
C LEU A 154 14.11 2.82 -0.15
N LEU A 155 15.15 2.00 0.04
CA LEU A 155 15.66 1.55 1.34
C LEU A 155 16.66 2.55 1.93
N ILE A 156 16.26 3.82 1.96
CA ILE A 156 17.08 4.96 2.37
C ILE A 156 16.38 5.70 3.51
N LYS A 157 17.15 6.00 4.57
CA LYS A 157 16.72 6.86 5.69
C LYS A 157 17.34 8.25 5.57
N ALA A 158 16.78 9.22 6.30
CA ALA A 158 17.36 10.56 6.38
C ALA A 158 18.80 10.51 6.94
N GLY A 159 19.67 11.36 6.39
CA GLY A 159 21.01 11.60 6.92
C GLY A 159 20.97 12.38 8.24
N SER A 160 22.03 12.29 9.04
CA SER A 160 22.14 13.07 10.29
C SER A 160 22.64 14.50 10.04
N GLY A 161 21.95 15.49 10.60
CA GLY A 161 22.43 16.89 10.66
C GLY A 161 22.55 17.57 9.29
N ALA A 162 23.70 18.22 9.03
CA ALA A 162 23.98 18.96 7.79
C ALA A 162 24.15 18.07 6.54
N LEU A 163 24.15 16.74 6.70
CA LEU A 163 24.18 15.80 5.59
C LEU A 163 22.75 15.59 5.09
N THR A 164 22.34 16.34 4.07
CA THR A 164 21.06 16.11 3.37
C THR A 164 21.07 14.89 2.46
N MET A 165 22.19 14.17 2.42
CA MET A 165 22.36 12.93 1.66
C MET A 165 21.73 11.77 2.42
N GLY A 166 20.93 10.96 1.72
CA GLY A 166 20.34 9.75 2.28
C GLY A 166 21.39 8.73 2.70
N ILE A 167 21.08 7.93 3.71
CA ILE A 167 21.93 6.82 4.17
C ILE A 167 21.16 5.51 3.93
N PRO A 168 21.80 4.45 3.41
CA PRO A 168 21.18 3.13 3.33
C PRO A 168 20.58 2.69 4.68
N SER A 169 19.33 2.23 4.66
CA SER A 169 18.65 1.66 5.85
C SER A 169 18.79 0.14 5.93
N SER A 170 19.33 -0.50 4.89
CA SER A 170 19.57 -1.95 4.81
C SER A 170 21.01 -2.23 4.35
N PRO A 171 21.72 -3.19 4.98
CA PRO A 171 22.92 -3.78 4.38
C PRO A 171 22.63 -4.31 2.96
N GLY A 172 23.64 -4.28 2.10
CA GLY A 172 23.54 -4.71 0.69
C GLY A 172 23.17 -3.60 -0.30
N VAL A 173 22.70 -2.44 0.18
CA VAL A 173 22.45 -1.26 -0.67
C VAL A 173 23.72 -0.41 -0.76
N PRO A 174 24.27 -0.16 -1.97
CA PRO A 174 25.44 0.71 -2.15
C PRO A 174 25.17 2.14 -1.68
N ALA A 175 26.20 2.81 -1.13
CA ALA A 175 26.08 4.18 -0.65
C ALA A 175 25.75 5.17 -1.79
N GLU A 176 26.26 4.89 -2.99
CA GLU A 176 26.03 5.66 -4.22
C GLU A 176 24.55 5.65 -4.62
N THR A 177 23.84 4.56 -4.34
CA THR A 177 22.39 4.46 -4.56
C THR A 177 21.61 5.41 -3.64
N ALA A 178 22.10 5.64 -2.41
CA ALA A 178 21.46 6.51 -1.44
C ALA A 178 21.59 8.00 -1.78
N ALA A 179 22.67 8.39 -2.46
CA ALA A 179 22.95 9.78 -2.83
C ALA A 179 21.86 10.42 -3.71
N ASN A 180 21.08 9.60 -4.44
CA ASN A 180 20.03 10.05 -5.34
C ASN A 180 18.62 9.98 -4.72
N THR A 181 18.52 9.83 -3.40
CA THR A 181 17.24 9.74 -2.68
C THR A 181 17.24 10.66 -1.49
N ILE A 182 16.36 11.65 -1.54
CA ILE A 182 16.11 12.61 -0.47
C ILE A 182 14.93 12.07 0.35
N THR A 183 15.09 12.02 1.67
CA THR A 183 14.00 11.66 2.60
C THR A 183 13.49 12.92 3.29
N ALA A 184 12.24 13.29 3.00
CA ALA A 184 11.52 14.41 3.60
C ALA A 184 10.59 13.94 4.72
N SER A 185 10.10 14.87 5.54
CA SER A 185 9.09 14.59 6.56
C SER A 185 7.69 14.67 5.95
N TYR A 186 6.87 13.64 6.15
CA TYR A 186 5.47 13.64 5.70
C TYR A 186 4.70 14.78 6.38
N ASN A 187 3.80 15.45 5.64
CA ASN A 187 3.08 16.65 6.06
C ASN A 187 3.92 17.91 6.35
N ASP A 188 5.24 17.89 6.10
CA ASP A 188 6.10 19.08 6.17
C ASP A 188 6.32 19.71 4.79
N LEU A 189 5.34 20.49 4.32
CA LEU A 189 5.44 21.17 3.03
C LEU A 189 6.55 22.22 2.99
N ALA A 190 6.85 22.88 4.12
CA ALA A 190 7.90 23.90 4.21
C ALA A 190 9.27 23.27 3.98
N GLY A 191 9.58 22.17 4.67
CA GLY A 191 10.82 21.42 4.47
C GLY A 191 10.98 20.92 3.03
N VAL A 192 9.89 20.45 2.39
CA VAL A 192 9.94 20.08 0.96
C VAL A 192 10.21 21.28 0.07
N THR A 193 9.62 22.45 0.37
CA THR A 193 9.86 23.70 -0.38
C THR A 193 11.33 24.08 -0.33
N GLU A 194 11.96 24.05 0.85
CA GLU A 194 13.39 24.34 1.02
C GLU A 194 14.28 23.34 0.24
N MET A 195 13.89 22.07 0.17
CA MET A 195 14.61 21.06 -0.63
C MET A 195 14.53 21.38 -2.13
N PHE A 196 13.36 21.81 -2.61
CA PHE A 196 13.19 22.24 -4.01
C PHE A 196 13.96 23.53 -4.32
N GLU A 197 14.00 24.48 -3.39
CA GLU A 197 14.79 25.71 -3.56
C GLU A 197 16.29 25.41 -3.70
N ARG A 198 16.79 24.38 -3.01
CA ARG A 198 18.20 23.97 -3.07
C ARG A 198 18.54 23.11 -4.28
N GLU A 199 17.69 22.15 -4.62
CA GLU A 199 18.04 21.06 -5.57
C GLU A 199 16.95 20.73 -6.60
N GLY A 200 15.89 21.55 -6.68
CA GLY A 200 14.69 21.30 -7.50
C GLY A 200 14.97 20.90 -8.94
N GLU A 201 15.93 21.54 -9.59
CA GLU A 201 16.33 21.25 -10.98
C GLU A 201 16.93 19.86 -11.17
N ASN A 202 17.39 19.21 -10.10
CA ASN A 202 17.94 17.85 -10.13
C ASN A 202 16.95 16.78 -9.66
N ILE A 203 15.74 17.17 -9.24
CA ILE A 203 14.71 16.28 -8.73
C ILE A 203 13.84 15.81 -9.90
N ALA A 204 13.88 14.51 -10.18
CA ALA A 204 13.05 13.83 -11.17
C ALA A 204 11.60 13.69 -10.69
N ALA A 205 11.41 13.30 -9.43
CA ALA A 205 10.09 13.03 -8.88
C ALA A 205 9.99 13.18 -7.37
N VAL A 206 8.77 13.45 -6.92
CA VAL A 206 8.31 13.26 -5.54
C VAL A 206 7.37 12.06 -5.52
N ILE A 207 7.68 11.02 -4.76
CA ILE A 207 6.78 9.88 -4.52
C ILE A 207 6.20 9.95 -3.11
N VAL A 208 4.88 9.77 -3.00
CA VAL A 208 4.15 9.91 -1.73
C VAL A 208 2.98 8.93 -1.66
N GLU A 209 2.76 8.34 -0.48
CA GLU A 209 1.46 7.72 -0.16
C GLU A 209 0.46 8.85 0.14
N PRO A 210 -0.60 9.08 -0.66
CA PRO A 210 -1.47 10.24 -0.47
C PRO A 210 -2.19 10.23 0.88
N VAL A 211 -2.44 9.03 1.42
CA VAL A 211 -2.67 8.76 2.84
C VAL A 211 -1.62 7.74 3.24
N ALA A 212 -0.73 8.07 4.18
CA ALA A 212 0.25 7.11 4.64
C ALA A 212 -0.44 5.96 5.37
N GLY A 213 -0.08 4.72 5.04
CA GLY A 213 -0.58 3.52 5.69
C GLY A 213 0.49 2.69 6.40
N ASN A 214 1.76 2.86 6.03
CA ASN A 214 2.86 2.03 6.54
C ASN A 214 3.47 2.52 7.88
N MET A 215 3.07 3.70 8.34
CA MET A 215 3.38 4.24 9.68
C MET A 215 2.12 4.39 10.54
N GLY A 216 1.16 3.48 10.31
CA GLY A 216 -0.24 3.70 10.68
C GLY A 216 -0.96 4.62 9.69
N VAL A 217 -2.26 4.77 9.85
CA VAL A 217 -3.07 5.63 8.96
C VAL A 217 -2.84 7.08 9.34
N ILE A 218 -2.25 7.86 8.43
CA ILE A 218 -2.02 9.30 8.60
C ILE A 218 -2.51 10.03 7.34
N PRO A 219 -3.69 10.69 7.41
CA PRO A 219 -4.19 11.52 6.34
C PRO A 219 -3.25 12.71 6.06
N PRO A 220 -3.28 13.25 4.83
CA PRO A 220 -2.49 14.43 4.49
C PRO A 220 -3.04 15.64 5.25
N ALA A 221 -2.13 16.51 5.70
CA ALA A 221 -2.50 17.80 6.25
C ALA A 221 -3.14 18.68 5.16
N PRO A 222 -4.05 19.60 5.52
CA PRO A 222 -4.65 20.51 4.55
C PRO A 222 -3.60 21.25 3.73
N GLY A 223 -3.73 21.20 2.41
CA GLY A 223 -2.80 21.86 1.48
C GLY A 223 -1.50 21.12 1.20
N PHE A 224 -1.18 20.02 1.90
CA PHE A 224 0.08 19.29 1.70
C PHE A 224 0.18 18.72 0.28
N LEU A 225 -0.80 17.91 -0.14
CA LEU A 225 -0.79 17.29 -1.49
C LEU A 225 -0.88 18.34 -2.61
N GLN A 226 -1.68 19.39 -2.41
CA GLN A 226 -1.79 20.51 -3.35
C GLN A 226 -0.46 21.26 -3.47
N GLY A 227 0.22 21.48 -2.34
CA GLY A 227 1.55 22.09 -2.29
C GLY A 227 2.60 21.26 -3.03
N LEU A 228 2.63 19.93 -2.81
CA LEU A 228 3.50 19.03 -3.57
C LEU A 228 3.23 19.12 -5.07
N ARG A 229 1.94 19.20 -5.48
CA ARG A 229 1.56 19.35 -6.89
C ARG A 229 2.08 20.65 -7.48
N VAL A 230 1.92 21.77 -6.77
CA VAL A 230 2.41 23.09 -7.21
C VAL A 230 3.94 23.11 -7.32
N LEU A 231 4.65 22.56 -6.33
CA LEU A 231 6.12 22.50 -6.33
C LEU A 231 6.65 21.67 -7.50
N THR A 232 6.14 20.45 -7.67
CA THR A 232 6.56 19.55 -8.76
C THR A 232 6.32 20.19 -10.12
N GLN A 233 5.17 20.84 -10.34
CA GLN A 233 4.90 21.58 -11.59
C GLN A 233 5.87 22.74 -11.80
N ARG A 234 6.14 23.53 -10.76
CA ARG A 234 7.04 24.70 -10.84
C ARG A 234 8.45 24.32 -11.27
N TYR A 235 8.98 23.22 -10.74
CA TYR A 235 10.35 22.79 -11.00
C TYR A 235 10.46 21.76 -12.13
N GLY A 236 9.36 21.35 -12.76
CA GLY A 236 9.36 20.32 -13.81
C GLY A 236 9.66 18.90 -13.30
N SER A 237 9.48 18.64 -12.00
CA SER A 237 9.53 17.29 -11.43
C SER A 237 8.17 16.60 -11.58
N LEU A 238 8.16 15.26 -11.58
CA LEU A 238 6.91 14.50 -11.57
C LEU A 238 6.37 14.31 -10.15
N LEU A 239 5.07 14.40 -9.98
CA LEU A 239 4.37 13.94 -8.77
C LEU A 239 3.92 12.50 -8.99
N ILE A 240 4.35 11.60 -8.12
CA ILE A 240 3.97 10.19 -8.14
C ILE A 240 3.14 9.89 -6.88
N PHE A 241 1.91 9.45 -7.07
CA PHE A 241 1.13 8.89 -5.97
C PHE A 241 1.32 7.38 -5.89
N ASP A 242 1.79 6.92 -4.74
CA ASP A 242 1.72 5.51 -4.40
C ASP A 242 0.34 5.21 -3.82
N GLU A 243 -0.56 4.74 -4.69
CA GLU A 243 -1.92 4.33 -4.36
C GLU A 243 -2.02 2.80 -4.24
N VAL A 244 -0.92 2.10 -3.97
CA VAL A 244 -0.95 0.63 -3.79
C VAL A 244 -1.85 0.25 -2.61
N MET A 245 -1.99 1.09 -1.57
CA MET A 245 -2.94 0.87 -0.46
C MET A 245 -4.25 1.66 -0.60
N THR A 246 -4.18 2.91 -1.05
CA THR A 246 -5.34 3.81 -1.09
C THR A 246 -6.21 3.63 -2.34
N GLY A 247 -5.62 3.18 -3.44
CA GLY A 247 -6.29 2.98 -4.72
C GLY A 247 -7.46 2.01 -4.61
N PHE A 248 -8.62 2.40 -5.13
CA PHE A 248 -9.88 1.67 -5.04
C PHE A 248 -10.36 1.38 -3.60
N ARG A 249 -9.72 1.93 -2.57
CA ARG A 249 -10.03 1.69 -1.16
C ARG A 249 -10.66 2.89 -0.47
N VAL A 250 -10.04 4.06 -0.61
CA VAL A 250 -10.55 5.28 0.03
C VAL A 250 -11.65 5.94 -0.81
N ALA A 251 -11.63 5.71 -2.12
CA ALA A 251 -12.67 6.02 -3.10
C ALA A 251 -12.44 5.14 -4.34
N TYR A 252 -13.44 5.03 -5.24
CA TYR A 252 -13.29 4.26 -6.48
C TYR A 252 -12.09 4.74 -7.32
N GLY A 253 -11.94 6.06 -7.45
CA GLY A 253 -10.79 6.68 -8.13
C GLY A 253 -9.58 6.94 -7.24
N GLY A 254 -9.48 6.29 -6.07
CA GLY A 254 -8.36 6.46 -5.14
C GLY A 254 -8.35 7.79 -4.37
N ALA A 255 -7.26 8.03 -3.65
CA ALA A 255 -7.03 9.22 -2.85
C ALA A 255 -6.90 10.47 -3.72
N GLN A 256 -6.37 10.36 -4.94
CA GLN A 256 -6.36 11.50 -5.89
C GLN A 256 -7.77 12.03 -6.17
N LYS A 257 -8.77 11.14 -6.27
CA LYS A 257 -10.18 11.54 -6.41
C LYS A 257 -10.71 12.15 -5.12
N LEU A 258 -10.40 11.54 -3.98
CA LEU A 258 -10.86 11.98 -2.66
C LEU A 258 -10.36 13.39 -2.31
N TYR A 259 -9.08 13.69 -2.59
CA TYR A 259 -8.45 14.96 -2.25
C TYR A 259 -8.39 15.98 -3.40
N GLY A 260 -8.83 15.59 -4.60
CA GLY A 260 -8.85 16.47 -5.77
C GLY A 260 -7.46 16.91 -6.23
N VAL A 261 -6.46 16.02 -6.18
CA VAL A 261 -5.08 16.29 -6.62
C VAL A 261 -4.66 15.25 -7.65
N THR A 262 -4.36 15.70 -8.87
CA THR A 262 -3.95 14.81 -9.98
C THR A 262 -2.42 14.68 -10.04
N PRO A 263 -1.84 13.50 -9.73
CA PRO A 263 -0.42 13.22 -9.94
C PRO A 263 -0.09 13.07 -11.44
N ASP A 264 1.21 13.02 -11.78
CA ASP A 264 1.65 12.70 -13.13
C ASP A 264 1.71 11.19 -13.37
N LEU A 265 2.05 10.43 -12.33
CA LEU A 265 2.05 8.97 -12.31
C LEU A 265 1.37 8.45 -11.04
N THR A 266 0.72 7.31 -11.15
CA THR A 266 0.10 6.59 -10.04
C THR A 266 0.59 5.14 -10.02
N CYS A 267 1.01 4.66 -8.85
CA CYS A 267 1.30 3.24 -8.60
C CYS A 267 0.08 2.58 -7.95
N LEU A 268 -0.26 1.39 -8.39
CA LEU A 268 -1.40 0.60 -7.93
C LEU A 268 -0.95 -0.82 -7.60
N GLY A 269 -1.75 -1.50 -6.80
CA GLY A 269 -1.61 -2.92 -6.48
C GLY A 269 -2.76 -3.36 -5.61
N LYS A 270 -2.56 -4.44 -4.86
CA LYS A 270 -3.53 -4.95 -3.90
C LYS A 270 -4.92 -5.19 -4.52
N VAL A 271 -5.84 -4.22 -4.41
CA VAL A 271 -7.23 -4.32 -4.83
C VAL A 271 -7.37 -4.65 -6.32
N ILE A 272 -6.50 -4.09 -7.17
CA ILE A 272 -6.55 -4.36 -8.62
C ILE A 272 -6.26 -5.82 -9.00
N GLY A 273 -5.77 -6.64 -8.06
CA GLY A 273 -5.57 -8.09 -8.25
C GLY A 273 -6.64 -8.95 -7.61
N GLY A 274 -7.62 -8.38 -6.91
CA GLY A 274 -8.69 -9.14 -6.26
C GLY A 274 -8.19 -10.22 -5.28
N GLY A 275 -7.01 -10.02 -4.68
CA GLY A 275 -6.36 -11.00 -3.81
C GLY A 275 -5.18 -11.75 -4.44
N LEU A 276 -4.95 -11.62 -5.75
CA LEU A 276 -3.82 -12.21 -6.46
C LEU A 276 -2.67 -11.20 -6.65
N PRO A 277 -1.42 -11.66 -6.83
CA PRO A 277 -0.28 -10.78 -7.07
C PRO A 277 -0.44 -10.01 -8.39
N VAL A 278 -0.67 -8.70 -8.27
CA VAL A 278 -0.62 -7.76 -9.38
C VAL A 278 -0.29 -6.37 -8.84
N GLY A 279 0.42 -5.60 -9.66
CA GLY A 279 0.61 -4.17 -9.51
C GLY A 279 0.36 -3.48 -10.83
N ALA A 280 0.34 -2.16 -10.83
CA ALA A 280 0.33 -1.39 -12.05
C ALA A 280 0.99 -0.02 -11.81
N TYR A 281 1.55 0.56 -12.85
CA TYR A 281 1.90 1.98 -12.86
C TYR A 281 1.35 2.60 -14.13
N GLY A 282 0.85 3.83 -14.01
CA GLY A 282 0.22 4.52 -15.12
C GLY A 282 0.12 6.01 -14.85
N GLY A 283 -0.23 6.77 -15.87
CA GLY A 283 -0.30 8.22 -15.77
C GLY A 283 -0.53 8.86 -17.12
N LYS A 284 -0.01 10.07 -17.29
CA LYS A 284 -0.10 10.81 -18.55
C LYS A 284 0.55 10.06 -19.71
N GLN A 285 -0.07 10.11 -20.87
CA GLN A 285 0.34 9.32 -22.03
C GLN A 285 1.72 9.76 -22.56
N GLU A 286 2.05 11.06 -22.53
CA GLU A 286 3.36 11.55 -22.97
C GLU A 286 4.51 11.04 -22.09
N ILE A 287 4.23 10.71 -20.82
CA ILE A 287 5.22 10.13 -19.91
C ILE A 287 5.30 8.63 -20.15
N MET A 288 4.15 7.96 -20.20
CA MET A 288 4.07 6.50 -20.36
C MET A 288 4.59 6.01 -21.71
N SER A 289 4.53 6.82 -22.77
CA SER A 289 5.11 6.50 -24.09
C SER A 289 6.63 6.36 -24.09
N ARG A 290 7.31 6.73 -22.99
CA ARG A 290 8.76 6.48 -22.83
C ARG A 290 9.07 5.05 -22.39
N VAL A 291 8.08 4.27 -21.96
CA VAL A 291 8.26 2.87 -21.55
C VAL A 291 8.40 1.98 -22.78
N ALA A 292 9.34 1.02 -22.74
CA ALA A 292 9.47 0.01 -23.78
C ALA A 292 8.16 -0.79 -23.96
N PRO A 293 7.76 -1.14 -25.20
CA PRO A 293 8.54 -1.01 -26.44
C PRO A 293 8.44 0.36 -27.15
N ASP A 294 7.53 1.25 -26.73
CA ASP A 294 7.29 2.54 -27.41
C ASP A 294 8.45 3.53 -27.21
N GLY A 295 9.11 3.44 -26.06
CA GLY A 295 10.24 4.28 -25.71
C GLY A 295 11.41 3.54 -25.07
N PRO A 296 12.48 4.27 -24.71
CA PRO A 296 13.75 3.67 -24.29
C PRO A 296 13.79 3.18 -22.84
N VAL A 297 12.80 3.51 -22.00
CA VAL A 297 12.80 3.12 -20.59
C VAL A 297 12.35 1.67 -20.43
N TYR A 298 13.30 0.79 -20.12
CA TYR A 298 13.03 -0.64 -20.05
C TYR A 298 12.25 -1.06 -18.80
N GLN A 299 11.19 -1.84 -19.03
CA GLN A 299 10.49 -2.64 -18.03
C GLN A 299 9.90 -3.87 -18.73
N ALA A 300 10.06 -5.03 -18.11
CA ALA A 300 9.43 -6.28 -18.52
C ALA A 300 9.05 -7.10 -17.28
N GLY A 301 8.12 -8.04 -17.44
CA GLY A 301 7.74 -9.00 -16.40
C GLY A 301 7.07 -10.22 -17.01
N THR A 302 7.64 -11.40 -16.78
CA THR A 302 7.21 -12.65 -17.44
C THR A 302 5.76 -13.04 -17.15
N LEU A 303 5.28 -12.72 -15.95
CA LEU A 303 3.92 -13.06 -15.50
C LEU A 303 3.00 -11.82 -15.39
N SER A 304 3.49 -10.66 -15.83
CA SER A 304 2.68 -9.45 -15.89
C SER A 304 1.48 -9.67 -16.79
N GLY A 305 0.30 -9.25 -16.34
CA GLY A 305 -0.94 -9.42 -17.13
C GLY A 305 -1.45 -10.86 -17.19
N ASN A 306 -0.99 -11.76 -16.32
CA ASN A 306 -1.47 -13.15 -16.34
C ASN A 306 -3.01 -13.24 -16.18
N PRO A 307 -3.67 -14.13 -16.95
CA PRO A 307 -5.14 -14.25 -16.97
C PRO A 307 -5.80 -14.39 -15.60
N LEU A 308 -5.18 -15.12 -14.68
CA LEU A 308 -5.77 -15.42 -13.39
C LEU A 308 -5.89 -14.15 -12.51
N ALA A 309 -4.80 -13.39 -12.38
CA ALA A 309 -4.79 -12.14 -11.62
C ALA A 309 -5.67 -11.06 -12.29
N VAL A 310 -5.63 -10.98 -13.62
CA VAL A 310 -6.44 -10.03 -14.39
C VAL A 310 -7.93 -10.31 -14.20
N THR A 311 -8.34 -11.58 -14.25
CA THR A 311 -9.74 -11.99 -14.03
C THR A 311 -10.24 -11.61 -12.64
N ALA A 312 -9.45 -11.90 -11.59
CA ALA A 312 -9.80 -11.51 -10.23
C ALA A 312 -9.92 -9.98 -10.07
N GLY A 313 -9.01 -9.23 -10.70
CA GLY A 313 -9.05 -7.77 -10.75
C GLY A 313 -10.33 -7.25 -11.39
N ILE A 314 -10.67 -7.71 -12.60
CA ILE A 314 -11.88 -7.32 -13.32
C ILE A 314 -13.13 -7.61 -12.49
N ALA A 315 -13.26 -8.82 -11.95
CA ALA A 315 -14.41 -9.21 -11.13
C ALA A 315 -14.54 -8.30 -9.89
N THR A 316 -13.41 -7.98 -9.25
CA THR A 316 -13.37 -7.10 -8.08
C THR A 316 -13.81 -5.68 -8.44
N LEU A 317 -13.22 -5.08 -9.47
CA LEU A 317 -13.53 -3.70 -9.88
C LEU A 317 -14.97 -3.54 -10.36
N LYS A 318 -15.55 -4.56 -11.02
CA LYS A 318 -16.98 -4.57 -11.42
C LYS A 318 -17.93 -4.46 -10.22
N VAL A 319 -17.59 -5.10 -9.09
CA VAL A 319 -18.38 -5.00 -7.86
C VAL A 319 -18.16 -3.64 -7.21
N LEU A 320 -16.91 -3.16 -7.14
CA LEU A 320 -16.60 -1.87 -6.53
C LEU A 320 -17.23 -0.68 -7.26
N LYS A 321 -17.41 -0.77 -8.58
CA LYS A 321 -18.05 0.28 -9.39
C LYS A 321 -19.53 0.49 -9.07
N GLN A 322 -20.18 -0.43 -8.35
CA GLN A 322 -21.61 -0.33 -8.06
C GLN A 322 -21.91 0.89 -7.17
N PRO A 323 -22.97 1.68 -7.49
CA PRO A 323 -23.39 2.82 -6.67
C PRO A 323 -23.61 2.43 -5.20
N GLY A 324 -23.20 3.29 -4.27
CA GLY A 324 -23.38 3.06 -2.82
C GLY A 324 -22.23 2.29 -2.16
N THR A 325 -21.33 1.67 -2.92
CA THR A 325 -20.27 0.81 -2.34
C THR A 325 -19.33 1.60 -1.44
N TYR A 326 -18.89 2.78 -1.86
CA TYR A 326 -17.94 3.58 -1.09
C TYR A 326 -18.62 4.38 0.03
N GLU A 327 -19.89 4.75 -0.16
CA GLU A 327 -20.74 5.32 0.88
C GLU A 327 -20.94 4.34 2.04
N GLU A 328 -21.20 3.06 1.73
CA GLU A 328 -21.32 2.00 2.73
C GLU A 328 -19.99 1.76 3.46
N LEU A 329 -18.87 1.71 2.73
CA LEU A 329 -17.53 1.56 3.31
C LEU A 329 -17.17 2.73 4.26
N GLU A 330 -17.48 3.97 3.85
CA GLU A 330 -17.29 5.17 4.67
C GLU A 330 -18.15 5.10 5.94
N GLN A 331 -19.43 4.75 5.81
CA GLN A 331 -20.35 4.63 6.95
C GLN A 331 -19.87 3.57 7.95
N LYS A 332 -19.47 2.38 7.48
CA LYS A 332 -18.95 1.31 8.34
C LYS A 332 -17.66 1.71 9.05
N SER A 333 -16.72 2.33 8.32
CA SER A 333 -15.45 2.78 8.90
C SER A 333 -15.66 3.88 9.94
N SER A 334 -16.55 4.84 9.67
CA SER A 334 -16.95 5.87 10.65
C SER A 334 -17.62 5.26 11.89
N THR A 335 -18.48 4.26 11.71
CA THR A 335 -19.15 3.58 12.84
C THR A 335 -18.13 2.85 13.72
N LEU A 336 -17.17 2.15 13.11
CA LEU A 336 -16.08 1.49 13.83
C LEU A 336 -15.20 2.49 14.59
N GLU A 337 -14.82 3.61 13.95
CA GLU A 337 -14.04 4.67 14.59
C GLU A 337 -14.76 5.23 15.83
N GLN A 338 -16.06 5.52 15.71
CA GLN A 338 -16.87 6.04 16.82
C GLN A 338 -16.97 5.03 17.96
N GLY A 339 -17.22 3.76 17.66
CA GLY A 339 -17.27 2.70 18.67
C GLY A 339 -15.95 2.50 19.40
N LEU A 340 -14.82 2.53 18.68
CA LEU A 340 -13.50 2.42 19.30
C LEU A 340 -13.14 3.64 20.16
N LYS A 341 -13.52 4.86 19.73
CA LYS A 341 -13.38 6.08 20.55
C LYS A 341 -14.17 5.98 21.84
N GLN A 342 -15.43 5.54 21.76
CA GLN A 342 -16.28 5.35 22.92
C GLN A 342 -15.69 4.30 23.89
N ALA A 343 -15.29 3.13 23.37
CA ALA A 343 -14.69 2.08 24.18
C ALA A 343 -13.39 2.54 24.86
N ALA A 344 -12.54 3.30 24.16
CA ALA A 344 -11.33 3.87 24.74
C ALA A 344 -11.64 4.88 25.86
N GLN A 345 -12.66 5.73 25.67
CA GLN A 345 -13.11 6.68 26.68
C GLN A 345 -13.66 5.97 27.93
N GLU A 346 -14.52 4.96 27.76
CA GLU A 346 -15.09 4.17 28.86
C GLU A 346 -14.00 3.41 29.64
N ALA A 347 -12.97 2.91 28.95
CA ALA A 347 -11.82 2.26 29.56
C ALA A 347 -10.79 3.23 30.18
N GLY A 348 -10.96 4.55 30.01
CA GLY A 348 -9.95 5.54 30.41
C GLY A 348 -8.61 5.39 29.67
N ALA A 349 -8.62 4.82 28.47
CA ALA A 349 -7.42 4.51 27.70
C ALA A 349 -6.96 5.73 26.87
N ALA A 350 -5.67 6.06 26.97
CA ALA A 350 -5.02 7.07 26.14
C ALA A 350 -4.82 6.54 24.71
N VAL A 351 -5.82 6.73 23.84
CA VAL A 351 -5.83 6.26 22.46
C VAL A 351 -6.35 7.37 21.54
N SER A 352 -5.72 7.50 20.37
CA SER A 352 -6.16 8.36 19.28
C SER A 352 -6.34 7.54 18.01
N PHE A 353 -7.15 8.07 17.10
CA PHE A 353 -7.55 7.38 15.89
C PHE A 353 -7.45 8.34 14.70
N ASN A 354 -7.00 7.82 13.57
CA ASN A 354 -7.01 8.53 12.29
C ASN A 354 -7.77 7.68 11.27
N ARG A 355 -8.51 8.33 10.38
CA ARG A 355 -9.30 7.66 9.36
C ARG A 355 -9.22 8.40 8.02
N ALA A 356 -9.23 7.67 6.92
CA ALA A 356 -9.42 8.20 5.58
C ALA A 356 -10.18 7.19 4.73
N GLY A 357 -11.40 7.53 4.32
CA GLY A 357 -12.30 6.56 3.69
C GLY A 357 -12.50 5.35 4.60
N SER A 358 -12.23 4.16 4.05
CA SER A 358 -12.29 2.89 4.79
C SER A 358 -11.02 2.49 5.54
N MET A 359 -9.95 3.31 5.51
CA MET A 359 -8.71 3.05 6.26
C MET A 359 -8.81 3.67 7.65
N LEU A 360 -8.46 2.89 8.69
CA LEU A 360 -8.50 3.31 10.09
C LEU A 360 -7.20 2.92 10.80
N GLY A 361 -6.60 3.86 11.53
CA GLY A 361 -5.42 3.66 12.37
C GLY A 361 -5.73 3.90 13.83
N THR A 362 -5.12 3.10 14.71
CA THR A 362 -5.24 3.20 16.17
C THR A 362 -3.87 3.45 16.77
N PHE A 363 -3.74 4.47 17.60
CA PHE A 363 -2.47 4.85 18.23
C PHE A 363 -2.66 5.00 19.74
N PHE A 364 -1.87 4.29 20.54
CA PHE A 364 -1.91 4.34 22.01
C PHE A 364 -1.21 5.59 22.55
N THR A 365 -1.79 6.75 22.26
CA THR A 365 -1.38 8.09 22.69
C THR A 365 -2.60 9.04 22.67
N THR A 366 -2.59 10.09 23.50
CA THR A 366 -3.55 11.20 23.40
C THR A 366 -3.13 12.27 22.39
N ALA A 367 -1.86 12.29 22.00
CA ALA A 367 -1.35 13.25 21.03
C ALA A 367 -1.90 12.95 19.62
N LYS A 368 -2.14 14.01 18.84
CA LYS A 368 -2.55 13.86 17.44
C LYS A 368 -1.36 13.33 16.62
N VAL A 369 -1.56 12.20 15.95
CA VAL A 369 -0.56 11.58 15.06
C VAL A 369 -0.74 12.13 13.65
N GLN A 370 0.25 12.85 13.14
CA GLN A 370 0.15 13.64 11.90
C GLN A 370 1.34 13.47 10.97
N ASP A 371 2.40 12.83 11.43
CA ASP A 371 3.66 12.66 10.73
C ASP A 371 4.40 11.45 11.33
N TYR A 372 5.55 11.11 10.76
CA TYR A 372 6.34 9.98 11.23
C TYR A 372 6.82 10.17 12.69
N LYS A 373 7.26 11.38 13.05
CA LYS A 373 7.76 11.68 14.39
C LYS A 373 6.71 11.40 15.46
N SER A 374 5.50 11.89 15.26
CA SER A 374 4.36 11.65 16.15
C SER A 374 3.90 10.19 16.11
N ALA A 375 4.03 9.48 14.98
CA ALA A 375 3.73 8.06 14.86
C ALA A 375 4.70 7.14 15.62
N CYS A 376 5.91 7.62 15.95
CA CYS A 376 6.87 6.89 16.78
C CYS A 376 6.68 7.08 18.30
N THR A 377 5.80 8.00 18.72
CA THR A 377 5.53 8.27 20.15
C THR A 377 4.51 7.34 20.85
N PRO A 378 3.57 6.65 20.17
CA PRO A 378 2.57 5.82 20.84
C PRO A 378 3.20 4.65 21.62
N ASN A 379 2.49 4.21 22.67
CA ASN A 379 2.94 3.10 23.49
C ASN A 379 2.71 1.75 22.77
N THR A 380 3.77 1.19 22.19
CA THR A 380 3.74 -0.07 21.43
C THR A 380 3.50 -1.30 22.31
N GLU A 381 3.90 -1.28 23.58
CA GLU A 381 3.61 -2.37 24.53
C GLU A 381 2.11 -2.47 24.83
N ARG A 382 1.44 -1.32 24.99
CA ARG A 382 -0.02 -1.26 25.14
C ARG A 382 -0.73 -1.73 23.88
N PHE A 383 -0.23 -1.37 22.70
CA PHE A 383 -0.75 -1.91 21.44
C PHE A 383 -0.59 -3.44 21.39
N ALA A 384 0.56 -3.99 21.76
CA ALA A 384 0.78 -5.44 21.78
C ALA A 384 -0.17 -6.16 22.76
N ALA A 385 -0.40 -5.59 23.95
CA ALA A 385 -1.38 -6.11 24.90
C ALA A 385 -2.82 -6.05 24.35
N PHE A 386 -3.18 -4.95 23.70
CA PHE A 386 -4.47 -4.80 23.02
C PHE A 386 -4.63 -5.81 21.88
N PHE A 387 -3.64 -5.93 21.00
CA PHE A 387 -3.61 -6.90 19.90
C PHE A 387 -3.83 -8.32 20.43
N LYS A 388 -3.10 -8.72 21.47
CA LYS A 388 -3.27 -10.02 22.12
C LYS A 388 -4.71 -10.22 22.61
N SER A 389 -5.28 -9.23 23.30
CA SER A 389 -6.64 -9.31 23.82
C SER A 389 -7.69 -9.40 22.69
N MET A 390 -7.50 -8.65 21.60
CA MET A 390 -8.38 -8.70 20.43
C MET A 390 -8.30 -10.06 19.75
N LEU A 391 -7.11 -10.63 19.63
CA LEU A 391 -6.91 -11.98 19.09
C LEU A 391 -7.63 -13.03 19.95
N GLU A 392 -7.52 -12.94 21.28
CA GLU A 392 -8.27 -13.79 22.22
C GLU A 392 -9.79 -13.63 22.08
N GLN A 393 -10.26 -12.44 21.69
CA GLN A 393 -11.67 -12.11 21.43
C GLN A 393 -12.14 -12.38 19.98
N CYS A 394 -11.37 -13.13 19.18
CA CYS A 394 -11.73 -13.46 17.80
C CYS A 394 -11.71 -12.25 16.84
N ILE A 395 -10.79 -11.31 17.04
CA ILE A 395 -10.59 -10.17 16.15
C ILE A 395 -9.12 -10.12 15.73
N TYR A 396 -8.87 -10.23 14.43
CA TYR A 396 -7.54 -10.23 13.83
C TYR A 396 -7.21 -8.84 13.29
N LEU A 397 -6.36 -8.11 14.03
CA LEU A 397 -5.87 -6.79 13.66
C LEU A 397 -4.52 -6.91 12.93
N ALA A 398 -3.98 -5.78 12.45
CA ALA A 398 -2.61 -5.73 11.94
C ALA A 398 -1.60 -5.97 13.10
N PRO A 399 -0.72 -6.99 13.01
CA PRO A 399 0.26 -7.34 14.03
C PRO A 399 1.54 -6.49 13.99
#